data_AF-A0A498MCJ9-F1
#
_entry.id   AF-A0A498MCJ9-F1
#
_cell.length_a   1.000
_cell.length_b   1.000
_cell.length_c   1.000
_cell.angle_alpha   90.00
_cell.angle_beta   90.00
_cell.angle_gamma   90.00
#
_symmetry.space_group_name_H-M   'P 1'
#
loop_
_entity.id
_entity.type
_entity.pdbx_description
1 polymer ?
#
loop_
_entity_poly.entity_id
_entity_poly.type
_entity_poly.pdbx_seq_one_letter_code
_entity_poly.pdbx_strand_id
1 'polypeptide(L)'
;MASVEELLLNSLEKLKEDHLKKFQWHLKNDHEQIPKYEMENADRLKTVDKMVDCFGPEEAVKNMVCILRKMNQNKLAEQLENKHKKAQTESNANTSVPVGADTDQTSSK
;
A
#
# COMPACT_ATOMS: atom_id res chain seq x y z
N MET A 1 7.21 -8.30 -8.73
CA MET A 1 6.82 -7.45 -7.58
C MET A 1 5.41 -7.81 -7.20
N ALA A 2 5.09 -7.84 -5.91
CA ALA A 2 3.70 -8.01 -5.49
C ALA A 2 2.89 -6.78 -5.92
N SER A 3 1.68 -6.98 -6.44
CA SER A 3 0.80 -5.85 -6.74
C SER A 3 0.37 -5.15 -5.44
N VAL A 4 -0.12 -3.92 -5.54
CA VAL A 4 -0.68 -3.23 -4.38
C VAL A 4 -1.85 -4.03 -3.80
N GLU A 5 -2.71 -4.59 -4.64
CA GLU A 5 -3.83 -5.44 -4.22
C GLU A 5 -3.35 -6.65 -3.41
N GLU A 6 -2.33 -7.37 -3.87
CA GLU A 6 -1.73 -8.49 -3.13
C GLU A 6 -1.15 -8.03 -1.78
N LEU A 7 -0.54 -6.85 -1.74
CA LEU A 7 0.04 -6.30 -0.51
C LEU A 7 -1.04 -5.99 0.54
N LEU A 8 -2.15 -5.40 0.11
CA LEU A 8 -3.32 -5.11 0.94
C LEU A 8 -3.98 -6.42 1.40
N LEU A 9 -4.17 -7.38 0.50
CA LEU A 9 -4.79 -8.67 0.81
C LEU A 9 -3.99 -9.44 1.86
N ASN A 10 -2.68 -9.57 1.66
CA ASN A 10 -1.77 -10.20 2.62
C ASN A 10 -1.82 -9.56 4.02
N SER A 11 -2.16 -8.27 4.09
CA SER A 11 -2.33 -7.57 5.37
C SER A 11 -3.66 -7.94 6.02
N LEU A 12 -4.76 -7.98 5.26
CA LEU A 12 -6.07 -8.40 5.76
C LEU A 12 -6.13 -9.89 6.15
N GLU A 13 -5.36 -10.77 5.49
CA GLU A 13 -5.26 -12.19 5.85
C GLU A 13 -4.64 -12.42 7.24
N LYS A 14 -3.75 -11.51 7.68
CA LYS A 14 -3.17 -11.55 9.02
C LYS A 14 -4.14 -11.08 10.11
N LEU A 15 -5.26 -10.48 9.73
CA LEU A 15 -6.31 -10.09 10.67
C LEU A 15 -7.24 -11.27 10.96
N LYS A 16 -7.46 -11.51 12.25
CA LYS A 16 -8.56 -12.35 12.72
C LYS A 16 -9.90 -11.73 12.32
N GLU A 17 -10.94 -12.56 12.27
CA GLU A 17 -12.26 -12.15 11.80
C GLU A 17 -12.85 -10.94 12.55
N ASP A 18 -12.68 -10.86 13.87
CA ASP A 18 -13.15 -9.72 14.66
C ASP A 18 -12.40 -8.42 14.32
N HIS A 19 -11.11 -8.52 14.03
CA HIS A 19 -10.32 -7.39 13.57
C HIS A 19 -10.66 -7.03 12.12
N LEU A 20 -11.01 -7.98 11.26
CA LEU A 20 -11.48 -7.67 9.91
C LEU A 20 -12.79 -6.89 9.95
N LYS A 21 -13.76 -7.33 10.76
CA LYS A 21 -15.04 -6.62 10.94
C LYS A 21 -14.85 -5.20 11.45
N LYS A 22 -13.96 -5.01 12.42
CA LYS A 22 -13.63 -3.68 12.95
C LYS A 22 -12.91 -2.82 11.90
N PHE A 23 -12.05 -3.42 11.07
CA PHE A 23 -11.40 -2.72 9.95
C PHE A 23 -12.42 -2.21 8.94
N GLN A 24 -13.33 -3.08 8.49
CA GLN A 24 -14.40 -2.73 7.56
C GLN A 24 -15.37 -1.70 8.14
N TRP A 25 -15.60 -1.76 9.46
CA TRP A 25 -16.38 -0.74 10.17
C TRP A 25 -15.70 0.62 10.14
N HIS A 26 -14.40 0.72 10.37
CA HIS A 26 -13.67 1.98 10.21
C HIS A 26 -13.70 2.44 8.75
N LEU A 27 -13.43 1.54 7.81
CA LEU A 27 -13.40 1.84 6.37
C LEU A 27 -14.71 2.48 5.88
N LYS A 28 -15.87 1.96 6.27
CA LYS A 28 -17.18 2.52 5.84
C LYS A 28 -17.64 3.76 6.60
N ASN A 29 -17.06 4.05 7.77
CA ASN A 29 -17.43 5.22 8.58
C ASN A 29 -16.48 6.40 8.37
N ASP A 30 -15.21 6.11 8.07
CA ASP A 30 -14.20 7.14 7.82
C ASP A 30 -14.23 7.64 6.36
N HIS A 31 -14.89 6.90 5.46
CA HIS A 31 -14.92 7.20 4.03
C HIS A 31 -16.33 7.14 3.44
N GLU A 32 -16.91 8.31 3.15
CA GLU A 32 -18.24 8.43 2.54
C GLU A 32 -18.33 7.82 1.12
N GLN A 33 -17.17 7.67 0.46
CA GLN A 33 -17.05 7.10 -0.88
C GLN A 33 -17.39 5.60 -0.91
N ILE A 34 -17.35 4.91 0.23
CA ILE A 34 -17.63 3.48 0.33
C ILE A 34 -19.06 3.28 0.85
N PRO A 35 -19.97 2.71 0.04
CA PRO A 35 -21.34 2.47 0.46
C PRO A 35 -21.39 1.49 1.64
N LYS A 36 -22.11 1.85 2.70
CA LYS A 36 -22.17 1.08 3.96
C LYS A 36 -22.65 -0.36 3.77
N TYR A 37 -23.57 -0.59 2.83
CA TYR A 37 -24.13 -1.91 2.53
C TYR A 37 -23.11 -2.85 1.89
N GLU A 38 -22.11 -2.33 1.18
CA GLU A 38 -21.12 -3.18 0.51
C GLU A 38 -20.17 -3.85 1.50
N MET A 39 -19.93 -3.20 2.65
CA MET A 39 -19.03 -3.63 3.71
C MET A 39 -19.69 -4.48 4.81
N GLU A 40 -21.01 -4.69 4.77
CA GLU A 40 -21.73 -5.46 5.80
C GLU A 40 -21.43 -6.96 5.75
N ASN A 41 -21.16 -7.48 4.54
CA ASN A 41 -20.78 -8.88 4.29
C ASN A 41 -19.54 -8.97 3.38
N ALA A 42 -18.68 -7.95 3.40
CA ALA A 42 -17.47 -7.98 2.59
C ALA A 42 -16.50 -9.04 3.12
N ASP A 43 -15.93 -9.82 2.22
CA ASP A 43 -14.75 -10.62 2.53
C ASP A 43 -13.47 -9.79 2.33
N ARG A 44 -12.31 -10.43 2.52
CA ARG A 44 -11.01 -9.77 2.40
C ARG A 44 -10.77 -9.25 0.97
N LEU A 45 -11.13 -10.02 -0.05
CA LEU A 45 -10.95 -9.65 -1.45
C LEU A 45 -11.80 -8.44 -1.81
N LYS A 46 -13.11 -8.50 -1.53
CA LYS A 46 -14.03 -7.39 -1.77
C LYS A 46 -13.60 -6.12 -1.04
N THR A 47 -13.01 -6.25 0.15
CA THR A 47 -12.48 -5.11 0.89
C THR A 47 -11.30 -4.49 0.15
N VAL A 48 -10.36 -5.29 -0.36
CA VAL A 48 -9.22 -4.80 -1.15
C VAL A 48 -9.69 -4.11 -2.43
N ASP A 49 -10.55 -4.78 -3.21
CA ASP A 49 -11.07 -4.25 -4.47
C ASP A 49 -11.70 -2.87 -4.24
N LYS A 50 -12.53 -2.74 -3.20
CA LYS A 50 -13.17 -1.46 -2.88
C LYS A 50 -12.21 -0.36 -2.45
N MET A 51 -11.15 -0.70 -1.73
CA MET A 51 -10.14 0.28 -1.37
C MET A 51 -9.38 0.79 -2.60
N VAL A 52 -9.02 -0.11 -3.52
CA VAL A 52 -8.28 0.25 -4.72
C VAL A 52 -9.17 0.98 -5.73
N ASP A 53 -10.43 0.55 -5.90
CA ASP A 53 -11.40 1.20 -6.79
C ASP A 53 -11.75 2.62 -6.33
N CYS A 54 -11.96 2.83 -5.03
CA CYS A 54 -12.37 4.14 -4.52
C CYS A 54 -11.21 5.14 -4.41
N PHE A 55 -10.04 4.69 -3.95
CA PHE A 55 -8.94 5.60 -3.61
C PHE A 55 -7.77 5.54 -4.59
N GLY A 56 -7.68 4.48 -5.39
CA GLY A 56 -6.49 4.15 -6.17
C GLY A 56 -5.41 3.43 -5.34
N PRO A 57 -4.43 2.80 -6.00
CA PRO A 57 -3.47 1.91 -5.33
C PRO A 57 -2.66 2.60 -4.20
N GLU A 58 -2.08 3.77 -4.47
CA GLU A 58 -1.24 4.47 -3.51
C GLU A 58 -2.02 4.91 -2.26
N GLU A 59 -3.21 5.46 -2.46
CA GLU A 59 -4.03 6.00 -1.38
C GLU A 59 -4.73 4.87 -0.60
N ALA A 60 -5.03 3.74 -1.25
CA ALA A 60 -5.50 2.53 -0.58
C ALA A 60 -4.51 2.03 0.47
N VAL A 61 -3.20 2.05 0.17
CA VAL A 61 -2.15 1.68 1.14
C VAL A 61 -2.14 2.63 2.33
N LYS A 62 -2.21 3.96 2.11
CA LYS A 62 -2.21 4.95 3.20
C LYS A 62 -3.43 4.80 4.10
N ASN A 63 -4.62 4.62 3.51
CA ASN A 63 -5.85 4.40 4.26
C ASN A 63 -5.79 3.12 5.09
N MET A 64 -5.28 2.02 4.52
CA MET A 64 -5.10 0.77 5.28
C MET A 64 -4.16 0.96 6.46
N VAL A 65 -3.01 1.60 6.27
CA VAL A 65 -2.04 1.91 7.35
C VAL A 65 -2.70 2.74 8.46
N CYS A 66 -3.49 3.77 8.09
CA CYS A 66 -4.19 4.63 9.04
C CYS A 66 -5.19 3.83 9.89
N ILE A 67 -6.05 3.01 9.25
CA ILE A 67 -7.06 2.21 9.95
C ILE A 67 -6.40 1.15 10.83
N LEU A 68 -5.35 0.47 10.35
CA LEU A 68 -4.61 -0.50 11.15
C LEU A 68 -4.03 0.14 12.43
N ARG A 69 -3.50 1.37 12.34
CA ARG A 69 -3.02 2.13 13.51
C ARG A 69 -4.16 2.49 14.48
N LYS A 70 -5.31 2.95 13.98
CA LYS A 70 -6.51 3.22 14.80
C LYS A 70 -6.97 1.99 15.59
N MET A 71 -6.73 0.81 15.05
CA MET A 71 -7.09 -0.47 15.66
C MET A 71 -5.98 -1.09 16.52
N ASN A 72 -4.88 -0.36 16.78
CA ASN A 72 -3.69 -0.82 17.47
C ASN A 72 -2.97 -2.01 16.79
N GLN A 73 -3.19 -2.22 15.49
CA GLN A 73 -2.44 -3.19 14.65
C GLN A 73 -1.13 -2.56 14.12
N ASN A 74 -0.39 -1.88 15.00
CA ASN A 74 0.75 -1.04 14.63
C ASN A 74 1.87 -1.81 13.90
N LYS A 75 2.17 -3.03 14.37
CA LYS A 75 3.16 -3.90 13.72
C LYS A 75 2.78 -4.24 12.28
N LEU A 76 1.49 -4.50 12.03
CA LEU A 76 1.01 -4.81 10.69
C LEU A 76 1.04 -3.57 9.79
N ALA A 77 0.66 -2.41 10.33
CA ALA A 77 0.72 -1.13 9.63
C ALA A 77 2.15 -0.78 9.19
N GLU A 78 3.13 -0.96 10.09
CA GLU A 78 4.55 -0.72 9.78
C GLU A 78 5.07 -1.70 8.71
N GLN A 79 4.71 -2.99 8.81
CA GLN A 79 5.09 -3.97 7.79
C GLN A 79 4.54 -3.62 6.40
N LEU A 80 3.30 -3.15 6.34
CA LEU A 80 2.65 -2.73 5.10
C LEU A 80 3.38 -1.53 4.49
N GLU A 81 3.62 -0.49 5.29
CA GLU A 81 4.31 0.74 4.86
C GLU A 81 5.74 0.46 4.36
N ASN A 82 6.49 -0.38 5.08
CA ASN A 82 7.87 -0.72 4.71
C ASN A 82 7.94 -1.51 3.40
N LYS A 83 7.02 -2.46 3.19
CA LYS A 83 6.96 -3.24 1.95
C LYS A 83 6.62 -2.35 0.75
N HIS A 84 5.69 -1.41 0.93
CA HIS A 84 5.30 -0.46 -0.12
C HIS A 84 6.46 0.45 -0.53
N LYS A 85 7.18 1.03 0.45
CA LYS A 85 8.37 1.86 0.20
C LYS A 85 9.48 1.08 -0.51
N LYS A 86 9.70 -0.18 -0.13
CA LYS A 86 10.71 -1.04 -0.76
C LYS A 86 10.37 -1.29 -2.24
N ALA A 87 9.11 -1.57 -2.56
CA ALA A 87 8.65 -1.74 -3.93
C ALA A 87 8.88 -0.49 -4.80
N GLN A 88 8.67 0.72 -4.25
CA GLN A 88 8.96 1.98 -4.96
C GLN A 88 10.46 2.22 -5.17
N THR A 89 11.30 1.82 -4.21
CA THR A 89 12.76 2.02 -4.30
C THR A 89 13.39 1.08 -5.34
N GLU A 90 12.93 -0.16 -5.43
CA GLU A 90 13.44 -1.13 -6.42
C GLU A 90 12.99 -0.80 -7.86
N SER A 91 11.95 0.02 -8.04
CA SER A 91 11.49 0.51 -9.35
C SER A 91 12.22 1.76 -9.84
N ASN A 92 13.04 2.41 -9.02
CA ASN A 92 13.79 3.63 -9.41
C ASN A 92 15.28 3.36 -9.70
N ALA A 93 15.80 2.19 -9.32
CA ALA A 93 17.22 1.83 -9.46
C ALA A 93 17.60 1.35 -10.87
N ASN A 94 16.65 1.27 -11.80
CA ASN A 94 16.80 0.74 -13.16
C ASN A 94 16.84 1.79 -14.29
N THR A 95 17.06 3.09 -13.98
CA THR A 95 17.31 4.13 -15.02
C THR A 95 18.63 4.90 -14.87
N SER A 96 19.43 4.69 -13.83
CA SER A 96 20.77 5.29 -13.79
C SER A 96 21.79 4.36 -14.47
N VAL A 97 21.83 4.41 -15.80
CA VAL A 97 22.99 3.95 -16.56
C VAL A 97 24.20 4.77 -16.09
N PRO A 98 25.28 4.15 -15.58
CA PRO A 98 26.52 4.86 -15.40
C PRO A 98 27.14 5.05 -16.79
N VAL A 99 26.88 6.18 -17.45
CA VAL A 99 27.78 6.63 -18.52
C VAL A 99 29.04 7.14 -17.84
N GLY A 100 29.92 6.18 -17.54
CA GLY A 100 31.34 6.44 -17.42
C GLY A 100 31.95 6.46 -18.82
N ALA A 101 32.45 7.62 -19.22
CA ALA A 101 33.53 7.73 -20.17
C ALA A 101 34.36 8.96 -19.76
N ASP A 102 35.28 8.73 -18.82
CA ASP A 102 36.45 9.57 -18.65
C ASP A 102 37.24 9.58 -19.96
N THR A 103 37.58 10.75 -20.49
CA THR A 103 38.93 10.98 -20.98
C THR A 103 39.31 12.43 -20.73
N ASP A 104 40.14 12.59 -19.71
CA ASP A 104 40.90 13.78 -19.36
C ASP A 104 41.85 14.17 -20.51
N GLN A 105 42.25 15.46 -20.49
CA GLN A 105 43.60 15.96 -20.80
C GLN A 105 43.78 16.90 -22.02
N THR A 106 44.15 18.14 -21.65
CA THR A 106 45.24 18.97 -22.21
C THR A 106 45.00 19.83 -23.46
N SER A 107 44.78 21.12 -23.18
CA SER A 107 45.69 22.24 -23.48
C SER A 107 46.57 22.16 -24.75
N SER A 108 46.37 23.07 -25.71
CA SER A 108 47.35 24.12 -26.02
C SER A 108 47.08 24.83 -27.35
N LYS A 109 47.16 26.17 -27.27
CA LYS A 109 47.58 27.17 -28.25
C LYS A 109 46.56 27.73 -29.24
#